data_AF-A0A2S7EQB1-F1
#
_entry.id   AF-A0A2S7EQB1-F1
#
_cell.length_a   1.000
_cell.length_b   1.000
_cell.length_c   1.000
_cell.angle_alpha   90.00
_cell.angle_beta   90.00
_cell.angle_gamma   90.00
#
_symmetry.space_group_name_H-M   'P 1'
#
loop_
_entity.id
_entity.type
_entity.pdbx_description
1 polymer ?
#
loop_
_entity_poly.entity_id
_entity_poly.type
_entity_poly.pdbx_seq_one_letter_code
_entity_poly.pdbx_strand_id
1 'polypeptide(L)'
;MRARRDIALAVLLTPPGLAEAACTIPAEVDPEHHAGFCALPQEIRAFVARQDVCTHFAGEEPYAAARRRELETAMAKYCDGNEATWATLRAKYRQNPLRDAWLDRYGEDAGLDVP
;
A
#
# COMPACT_ATOMS: atom_id res chain seq x y z
N MET A 1 -52.72 34.81 19.55
CA MET A 1 -51.38 35.45 19.55
C MET A 1 -50.38 34.40 19.09
N ARG A 2 -49.70 34.59 17.95
CA ARG A 2 -48.85 33.58 17.29
C ARG A 2 -47.40 33.86 17.63
N ALA A 3 -46.78 33.03 18.46
CA ALA A 3 -45.38 33.16 18.86
C ALA A 3 -44.47 32.89 17.64
N ARG A 4 -43.60 33.86 17.34
CA ARG A 4 -42.57 33.75 16.30
C ARG A 4 -41.46 32.86 16.83
N ARG A 5 -41.14 31.79 16.11
CA ARG A 5 -39.99 30.91 16.39
C ARG A 5 -38.84 31.42 15.52
N ASP A 6 -37.89 32.09 16.16
CA ASP A 6 -36.65 32.51 15.51
C ASP A 6 -35.75 31.28 15.34
N ILE A 7 -35.51 30.89 14.09
CA ILE A 7 -34.62 29.78 13.73
C ILE A 7 -33.20 30.36 13.67
N ALA A 8 -32.39 30.09 14.69
CA ALA A 8 -30.97 30.37 14.66
C ALA A 8 -30.26 29.33 13.76
N LEU A 9 -29.75 29.77 12.61
CA LEU A 9 -28.86 28.99 11.76
C LEU A 9 -27.51 28.84 12.48
N ALA A 10 -27.21 27.64 12.98
CA ALA A 10 -25.87 27.29 13.43
C ALA A 10 -25.03 26.92 12.19
N VAL A 11 -24.09 27.79 11.81
CA VAL A 11 -23.08 27.49 10.79
C VAL A 11 -22.07 26.52 11.42
N LEU A 12 -22.16 25.25 11.04
CA LEU A 12 -21.14 24.25 11.37
C LEU A 12 -19.90 24.54 10.54
N LEU A 13 -18.86 25.10 11.16
CA LEU A 13 -17.52 25.14 10.57
C LEU A 13 -16.99 23.70 10.50
N THR A 14 -17.06 23.11 9.31
CA THR A 14 -16.31 21.89 9.01
C THR A 14 -14.83 22.24 9.02
N PRO A 15 -13.99 21.64 9.88
CA PRO A 15 -12.55 21.83 9.76
C PRO A 15 -12.10 21.32 8.39
N PRO A 16 -11.13 21.98 7.72
CA PRO A 16 -10.56 21.45 6.50
C PRO A 16 -10.00 20.06 6.82
N GLY A 17 -10.55 19.04 6.16
CA GLY A 17 -10.02 17.69 6.24
C GLY A 17 -8.53 17.73 5.93
N LEU A 18 -7.75 16.98 6.70
CA LEU A 18 -6.34 16.71 6.41
C LEU A 18 -6.27 16.37 4.92
N ALA A 19 -5.67 17.26 4.12
CA ALA A 19 -5.45 17.01 2.71
C ALA A 19 -4.82 15.62 2.61
N GLU A 20 -5.46 14.71 1.87
CA GLU A 20 -4.82 13.45 1.48
C GLU A 20 -3.45 13.83 0.94
N ALA A 21 -2.40 13.30 1.57
CA ALA A 21 -1.04 13.58 1.14
C ALA A 21 -0.96 13.16 -0.33
N ALA A 22 -0.92 14.12 -1.26
CA ALA A 22 -0.72 13.82 -2.66
C ALA A 22 0.76 13.48 -2.83
N CYS A 23 1.07 12.19 -2.90
CA CYS A 23 2.41 11.70 -3.18
C CYS A 23 2.54 11.33 -4.67
N THR A 24 3.75 11.29 -5.17
CA THR A 24 4.03 10.63 -6.45
C THR A 24 4.08 9.13 -6.20
N ILE A 25 3.23 8.38 -6.90
CA ILE A 25 3.26 6.92 -6.90
C ILE A 25 4.36 6.48 -7.90
N PRO A 26 5.31 5.64 -7.49
CA PRO A 26 6.31 5.08 -8.42
C PRO A 26 5.66 4.30 -9.56
N ALA A 27 6.30 4.28 -10.73
CA ALA A 27 5.78 3.59 -11.91
C ALA A 27 5.76 2.06 -11.74
N GLU A 28 6.56 1.56 -10.80
CA GLU A 28 6.68 0.16 -10.44
C GLU A 28 5.58 -0.35 -9.52
N VAL A 29 4.75 0.53 -8.96
CA VAL A 29 3.60 0.13 -8.12
C VAL A 29 2.42 -0.18 -9.02
N ASP A 30 1.87 -1.38 -8.85
CA ASP A 30 0.76 -1.85 -9.67
C ASP A 30 -0.50 -1.00 -9.44
N PRO A 31 -1.30 -0.71 -10.49
CA PRO A 31 -2.51 0.13 -10.39
C PRO A 31 -3.50 -0.31 -9.30
N GLU A 32 -3.61 -1.61 -9.06
CA GLU A 32 -4.44 -2.24 -8.05
C GLU A 32 -4.08 -1.74 -6.64
N HIS A 33 -2.82 -1.38 -6.42
CA HIS A 33 -2.29 -0.92 -5.14
C HIS A 33 -2.32 0.60 -4.94
N HIS A 34 -2.84 1.39 -5.92
CA HIS A 34 -2.81 2.86 -5.84
C HIS A 34 -3.78 3.44 -4.80
N ALA A 35 -4.91 2.78 -4.58
CA ALA A 35 -5.96 3.27 -3.70
C ALA A 35 -5.45 3.38 -2.25
N GLY A 36 -5.41 4.61 -1.73
CA GLY A 36 -4.93 4.90 -0.37
C GLY A 36 -3.39 4.83 -0.20
N PHE A 37 -2.63 4.52 -1.25
CA PHE A 37 -1.17 4.38 -1.19
C PHE A 37 -0.49 5.60 -0.57
N CYS A 38 -0.86 6.80 -1.00
CA CYS A 38 -0.19 8.01 -0.53
C CYS A 38 -0.51 8.40 0.93
N ALA A 39 -1.55 7.83 1.52
CA ALA A 39 -1.84 7.98 2.95
C ALA A 39 -0.96 7.05 3.82
N LEU A 40 -0.23 6.12 3.21
CA LEU A 40 0.59 5.16 3.93
C LEU A 40 1.91 5.77 4.43
N PRO A 41 2.41 5.29 5.59
CA PRO A 41 3.78 5.53 6.02
C PRO A 41 4.80 5.20 4.92
N GLN A 42 5.88 5.98 4.87
CA GLN A 42 6.95 5.80 3.88
C GLN A 42 7.46 4.36 3.81
N GLU A 43 7.61 3.68 4.94
CA GLU A 43 8.11 2.29 4.99
C GLU A 43 7.17 1.29 4.30
N ILE A 44 5.86 1.47 4.38
CA ILE A 44 4.90 0.64 3.64
C ILE A 44 5.03 0.95 2.15
N ARG A 45 5.05 2.23 1.77
CA ARG A 45 5.19 2.65 0.36
C ARG A 45 6.48 2.13 -0.28
N ALA A 46 7.59 2.16 0.45
CA ALA A 46 8.88 1.67 -0.01
C ALA A 46 8.89 0.14 -0.17
N PHE A 47 8.24 -0.58 0.75
CA PHE A 47 8.09 -2.02 0.65
C PHE A 47 7.24 -2.40 -0.56
N VAL A 48 6.06 -1.79 -0.74
CA VAL A 48 5.15 -2.05 -1.87
C VAL A 48 5.87 -1.85 -3.20
N ALA A 49 6.53 -0.71 -3.41
CA ALA A 49 7.27 -0.45 -4.64
C ALA A 49 8.41 -1.44 -4.91
N ARG A 50 8.96 -2.08 -3.86
CA ARG A 50 9.97 -3.14 -4.03
C ARG A 50 9.33 -4.50 -4.29
N GLN A 51 8.28 -4.83 -3.57
CA GLN A 51 7.60 -6.11 -3.65
C GLN A 51 6.85 -6.25 -4.98
N ASP A 52 6.22 -5.20 -5.51
CA ASP A 52 5.59 -5.24 -6.83
C ASP A 52 6.62 -5.53 -7.94
N VAL A 53 7.83 -4.99 -7.82
CA VAL A 53 8.94 -5.37 -8.73
C VAL A 53 9.33 -6.84 -8.53
N CYS A 54 9.37 -7.33 -7.29
CA CYS A 54 9.65 -8.74 -7.03
C CYS A 54 8.60 -9.64 -7.68
N THR A 55 7.30 -9.39 -7.46
CA THR A 55 6.21 -10.20 -7.98
C THR A 55 6.11 -10.11 -9.50
N HIS A 56 6.49 -8.99 -10.11
CA HIS A 56 6.63 -8.88 -11.56
C HIS A 56 7.58 -9.94 -12.15
N PHE A 57 8.72 -10.19 -11.49
CA PHE A 57 9.69 -11.21 -11.92
C PHE A 57 9.38 -12.61 -11.37
N ALA A 58 8.67 -12.71 -10.26
CA ALA A 58 8.39 -13.97 -9.59
C ALA A 58 7.45 -14.84 -10.45
N GLY A 59 7.87 -16.07 -10.73
CA GLY A 59 7.09 -17.01 -11.54
C GLY A 59 7.28 -16.86 -13.05
N GLU A 60 8.14 -15.94 -13.51
CA GLU A 60 8.55 -15.89 -14.91
C GLU A 60 9.41 -17.10 -15.32
N GLU A 61 9.15 -17.64 -16.51
CA GLU A 61 9.87 -18.80 -17.04
C GLU A 61 11.26 -18.44 -17.57
N PRO A 62 12.33 -19.14 -17.14
CA PRO A 62 13.70 -18.91 -17.62
C PRO A 62 13.95 -19.62 -18.97
N TYR A 63 13.20 -19.24 -20.00
CA TYR A 63 13.17 -19.87 -21.33
C TYR A 63 14.52 -19.87 -22.06
N ALA A 64 15.47 -19.03 -21.63
CA ALA A 64 16.83 -18.99 -22.14
C ALA A 64 17.84 -18.73 -21.01
N ALA A 65 19.11 -19.11 -21.22
CA ALA A 65 20.17 -18.92 -20.23
C ALA A 65 20.41 -17.44 -19.87
N ALA A 66 20.27 -16.53 -20.85
CA ALA A 66 20.35 -15.09 -20.59
C ALA A 66 19.20 -14.64 -19.66
N ARG A 67 17.96 -15.01 -19.98
CA ARG A 67 16.78 -14.70 -19.16
C ARG A 67 16.91 -15.24 -17.74
N ARG A 68 17.42 -16.46 -17.58
CA ARG A 68 17.69 -17.05 -16.27
C ARG A 68 18.57 -16.16 -15.38
N ARG A 69 19.68 -15.66 -15.93
CA ARG A 69 20.62 -14.79 -15.19
C ARG A 69 19.99 -13.44 -14.81
N GLU A 70 19.15 -12.90 -15.70
CA GLU A 70 18.39 -11.67 -15.41
C GLU A 70 17.43 -11.89 -14.25
N LEU A 71 16.64 -12.97 -14.29
CA LEU A 71 15.69 -13.32 -13.23
C LEU A 71 16.41 -13.57 -11.90
N GLU A 72 17.52 -14.32 -11.90
CA GLU A 72 18.34 -14.54 -10.69
C GLU A 72 18.83 -13.21 -10.08
N THR A 73 19.31 -12.29 -10.93
CA THR A 73 19.78 -10.97 -10.48
C THR A 73 18.64 -10.10 -9.95
N ALA A 74 17.49 -10.12 -10.63
CA ALA A 74 16.31 -9.36 -10.23
C ALA A 74 15.73 -9.88 -8.91
N MET A 75 15.59 -11.20 -8.77
CA MET A 75 15.09 -11.82 -7.54
C MET A 75 15.99 -11.51 -6.34
N ALA A 76 17.32 -11.66 -6.48
CA ALA A 76 18.25 -11.32 -5.41
C ALA A 76 18.15 -9.84 -4.98
N LYS A 77 17.91 -8.94 -5.95
CA LYS A 77 17.78 -7.50 -5.66
C LYS A 77 16.45 -7.16 -5.01
N TYR A 78 15.34 -7.65 -5.56
CA TYR A 78 14.00 -7.17 -5.23
C TYR A 78 13.23 -8.07 -4.26
N CYS A 79 13.53 -9.36 -4.18
CA CYS A 79 12.79 -10.32 -3.36
C CYS A 79 13.44 -10.61 -2.01
N ASP A 80 14.78 -10.60 -1.94
CA ASP A 80 15.51 -11.01 -0.73
C ASP A 80 15.07 -10.21 0.51
N GLY A 81 14.64 -10.91 1.56
CA GLY A 81 14.20 -10.28 2.82
C GLY A 81 12.82 -9.60 2.79
N ASN A 82 12.05 -9.73 1.70
CA ASN A 82 10.67 -9.23 1.66
C ASN A 82 9.78 -9.92 2.70
N GLU A 83 9.92 -11.23 2.90
CA GLU A 83 9.14 -11.98 3.89
C GLU A 83 9.35 -11.46 5.33
N ALA A 84 10.60 -11.25 5.73
CA ALA A 84 10.92 -10.70 7.05
C ALA A 84 10.44 -9.24 7.21
N THR A 85 10.53 -8.45 6.13
CA THR A 85 10.01 -7.07 6.10
C THR A 85 8.49 -7.07 6.22
N TRP A 86 7.81 -7.96 5.51
CA TRP A 86 6.36 -8.15 5.57
C TRP A 86 5.90 -8.47 6.99
N ALA A 87 6.48 -9.50 7.60
CA ALA A 87 6.17 -9.90 8.97
C ALA A 87 6.36 -8.73 9.97
N THR A 88 7.42 -7.93 9.77
CA THR A 88 7.69 -6.74 10.58
C THR A 88 6.61 -5.67 10.41
N LEU A 89 6.22 -5.36 9.17
CA LEU A 89 5.19 -4.36 8.87
C LEU A 89 3.82 -4.78 9.42
N ARG A 90 3.42 -6.04 9.19
CA ARG A 90 2.19 -6.63 9.73
C ARG A 90 2.16 -6.53 11.26
N ALA A 91 3.24 -6.95 11.93
CA ALA A 91 3.33 -6.87 13.38
C ALA A 91 3.24 -5.42 13.90
N LYS A 92 3.89 -4.47 13.22
CA LYS A 92 3.93 -3.06 13.61
C LYS A 92 2.58 -2.36 13.45
N TYR A 93 1.83 -2.67 12.40
CA TYR A 93 0.62 -1.95 12.06
C TYR A 93 -0.70 -2.64 12.42
N ARG A 94 -0.67 -3.87 12.96
CA ARG A 94 -1.86 -4.63 13.38
C ARG A 94 -2.86 -3.92 14.30
N GLN A 95 -2.42 -2.91 15.06
CA GLN A 95 -3.29 -2.14 15.97
C GLN A 95 -3.81 -0.84 15.35
N ASN A 96 -3.48 -0.56 14.09
CA ASN A 96 -3.98 0.57 13.34
C ASN A 96 -4.98 0.07 12.27
N PRO A 97 -6.29 0.15 12.50
CA PRO A 97 -7.29 -0.49 11.64
C PRO A 97 -7.21 -0.09 10.17
N LEU A 98 -6.87 1.17 9.88
CA LEU A 98 -6.77 1.65 8.49
C LEU A 98 -5.56 1.05 7.77
N ARG A 99 -4.42 0.95 8.46
CA ARG A 99 -3.19 0.39 7.89
C ARG A 99 -3.23 -1.13 7.84
N ASP A 100 -3.77 -1.75 8.88
CA ASP A 100 -3.97 -3.20 8.95
C ASP A 100 -4.85 -3.68 7.81
N ALA A 101 -6.03 -3.06 7.61
CA ALA A 101 -6.92 -3.40 6.52
C ALA A 101 -6.33 -3.12 5.13
N TRP A 102 -5.44 -2.12 4.99
CA TRP A 102 -4.74 -1.88 3.73
C TRP A 102 -3.70 -2.97 3.47
N LEU A 103 -2.90 -3.30 4.48
CA LEU A 103 -1.90 -4.37 4.40
C LEU A 103 -2.57 -5.73 4.15
N ASP A 104 -3.70 -6.04 4.77
CA ASP A 104 -4.43 -7.31 4.52
C ASP A 104 -4.74 -7.49 3.03
N ARG A 105 -5.38 -6.49 2.40
CA ARG A 105 -5.71 -6.56 0.97
C ARG A 105 -4.46 -6.68 0.10
N TYR A 106 -3.45 -5.88 0.40
CA TYR A 106 -2.18 -5.92 -0.33
C TYR A 106 -1.48 -7.28 -0.19
N GLY A 107 -1.51 -7.90 0.99
CA GLY A 107 -0.89 -9.20 1.25
C GLY A 107 -1.56 -10.33 0.49
N GLU A 108 -2.89 -10.29 0.36
CA GLU A 108 -3.65 -11.20 -0.50
C GLU A 108 -3.27 -11.01 -1.98
N ASP A 109 -3.30 -9.78 -2.48
CA ASP A 109 -3.00 -9.45 -3.88
C ASP A 109 -1.54 -9.78 -4.26
N ALA A 110 -0.59 -9.47 -3.37
CA ALA A 110 0.85 -9.70 -3.59
C ALA A 110 1.31 -11.14 -3.25
N GLY A 111 0.40 -12.03 -2.87
CA GLY A 111 0.71 -13.43 -2.55
C GLY A 111 1.59 -13.62 -1.32
N LEU A 112 1.54 -12.71 -0.35
CA LEU A 112 2.32 -12.73 0.88
C LEU A 112 1.61 -13.41 2.05
N ASP A 113 0.28 -13.59 1.97
CA ASP A 113 -0.54 -14.18 3.02
C ASP A 113 -0.93 -15.64 2.74
N VAL A 114 -0.10 -16.35 1.97
CA VAL A 114 -0.23 -17.81 1.75
C VAL A 114 0.28 -18.54 3.01
N PRO A 115 -0.48 -19.52 3.57
CA PRO A 115 -0.09 -20.25 4.79
C PRO A 115 1.19 -21.08 4.66
#